data_AF-A0A3D9FK11-F1
#
_entry.id   AF-A0A3D9FK11-F1
#
_cell.length_a   1.000
_cell.length_b   1.000
_cell.length_c   1.000
_cell.angle_alpha   90.00
_cell.angle_beta   90.00
_cell.angle_gamma   90.00
#
_symmetry.space_group_name_H-M   'P 1'
#
loop_
_entity.id
_entity.type
_entity.pdbx_description
1 polymer ?
#
loop_
_entity_poly.entity_id
_entity_poly.type
_entity_poly.pdbx_seq_one_letter_code
_entity_poly.pdbx_strand_id
1 'polypeptide(L)'
;MSAGVIGSRNEMVRLETYGFMQVSVRDNNVDQALRALKKKLQREGVYREMKLRRHYEKPSEKRARERAAAVRRARKLERKRLERDGS
;
A
#
# COMPACT_ATOMS: atom_id res chain seq x y z
N MET A 1 -27.49 28.01 35.87
CA MET A 1 -28.16 26.95 35.08
C MET A 1 -27.88 27.21 33.61
N SER A 2 -26.92 26.48 33.05
CA SER A 2 -26.70 26.37 31.60
C SER A 2 -25.87 25.10 31.39
N ALA A 3 -26.59 23.99 31.14
CA ALA A 3 -25.99 22.70 30.86
C ALA A 3 -25.39 22.73 29.44
N GLY A 4 -24.07 22.89 29.35
CA GLY A 4 -23.30 22.65 28.13
C GLY A 4 -23.07 21.15 27.94
N VAL A 5 -24.06 20.49 27.35
CA VAL A 5 -23.94 19.18 26.70
C VAL A 5 -23.24 19.47 25.35
N ILE A 6 -22.21 18.78 24.84
CA ILE A 6 -21.96 17.35 24.70
C ILE A 6 -20.44 17.18 24.53
N GLY A 7 -19.79 16.48 25.46
CA GLY A 7 -18.59 15.72 25.13
C GLY A 7 -19.00 14.54 24.25
N SER A 8 -18.70 14.60 22.96
CA SER A 8 -18.86 13.42 22.09
C SER A 8 -17.53 12.71 21.96
N ARG A 9 -17.34 11.77 22.89
CA ARG A 9 -16.62 10.51 22.77
C ARG A 9 -16.23 10.19 21.31
N ASN A 10 -15.00 10.50 20.94
CA ASN A 10 -14.32 9.83 19.82
C ASN A 10 -13.14 8.99 20.33
N GLU A 11 -13.17 8.62 21.60
CA GLU A 11 -12.57 7.38 22.09
C GLU A 11 -13.66 6.30 22.04
N MET A 12 -13.29 5.11 21.59
CA MET A 12 -14.08 3.89 21.78
C MET A 12 -15.20 3.61 20.76
N VAL A 13 -14.87 3.58 19.47
CA VAL A 13 -15.39 2.50 18.63
C VAL A 13 -14.26 1.51 18.40
N ARG A 14 -14.17 0.53 19.31
CA ARG A 14 -13.65 -0.79 18.96
C ARG A 14 -14.44 -1.25 17.74
N LEU A 15 -13.78 -1.30 16.60
CA LEU A 15 -13.99 -2.37 15.65
C LEU A 15 -12.63 -3.04 15.47
N GLU A 16 -12.27 -3.84 16.47
CA GLU A 16 -11.38 -4.97 16.25
C GLU A 16 -12.06 -5.86 15.21
N THR A 17 -11.71 -5.71 13.92
CA THR A 17 -11.95 -6.70 12.85
C THR A 17 -11.44 -6.30 11.46
N TYR A 18 -10.66 -5.23 11.29
CA TYR A 18 -10.00 -4.97 10.01
C TYR A 18 -8.50 -4.73 10.20
N GLY A 19 -7.70 -5.79 10.09
CA GLY A 19 -6.24 -5.72 9.86
C GLY A 19 -5.89 -5.20 8.46
N PHE A 20 -6.59 -4.17 7.99
CA PHE A 20 -6.51 -3.64 6.64
C PHE A 20 -5.87 -2.24 6.63
N MET A 21 -5.21 -1.92 5.52
CA MET A 21 -4.44 -0.69 5.35
C MET A 21 -5.24 0.59 5.59
N GLN A 22 -4.79 1.41 6.54
CA GLN A 22 -5.43 2.66 6.97
C GLN A 22 -4.64 3.92 6.59
N VAL A 23 -5.34 5.03 6.38
CA VAL A 23 -4.79 6.40 6.29
C VAL A 23 -5.62 7.37 7.12
N SER A 24 -4.96 8.18 7.95
CA SER A 24 -5.59 9.28 8.69
C SER A 24 -5.74 10.51 7.81
N VAL A 25 -6.93 11.10 7.78
CA VAL A 25 -7.19 12.40 7.14
C VAL A 25 -7.01 13.48 8.21
N ARG A 26 -6.26 14.54 7.89
CA ARG A 26 -6.11 15.73 8.75
C ARG A 26 -6.60 16.96 7.99
N ASP A 27 -7.15 17.94 8.72
CA ASP A 27 -7.51 19.26 8.20
C ASP A 27 -8.45 19.24 6.98
N ASN A 28 -9.36 18.25 6.94
CA ASN A 28 -10.28 17.99 5.83
C ASN A 28 -9.61 17.78 4.46
N ASN A 29 -8.30 17.48 4.41
CA ASN A 29 -7.56 17.26 3.17
C ASN A 29 -7.70 15.81 2.69
N VAL A 30 -8.87 15.49 2.15
CA VAL A 30 -9.22 14.14 1.68
C VAL A 30 -8.38 13.71 0.49
N ASP A 31 -8.09 14.62 -0.44
CA ASP A 31 -7.32 14.30 -1.65
C ASP A 31 -5.90 13.84 -1.35
N GLN A 32 -5.25 14.48 -0.37
CA GLN A 32 -3.92 14.07 0.06
C GLN A 32 -3.94 12.69 0.73
N ALA A 33 -4.96 12.42 1.55
CA ALA A 33 -5.13 11.11 2.18
C ALA A 33 -5.36 10.01 1.13
N LEU A 34 -6.19 10.26 0.11
CA LEU A 34 -6.41 9.32 -0.99
C LEU A 34 -5.13 9.07 -1.80
N ARG A 35 -4.33 10.12 -2.06
CA ARG A 35 -3.02 9.97 -2.70
C ARG A 35 -2.05 9.15 -1.84
N ALA A 36 -2.04 9.37 -0.54
CA ALA A 36 -1.21 8.61 0.39
C ALA A 36 -1.64 7.13 0.43
N LEU A 37 -2.94 6.86 0.48
CA LEU A 37 -3.49 5.50 0.46
C LEU A 37 -3.10 4.76 -0.82
N LYS A 38 -3.30 5.40 -1.98
CA LYS A 38 -2.90 4.85 -3.28
C LYS A 38 -1.40 4.52 -3.33
N LYS A 39 -0.54 5.40 -2.79
CA LYS A 39 0.91 5.16 -2.71
C LYS A 39 1.23 3.97 -1.80
N LYS A 40 0.56 3.82 -0.66
CA LYS A 40 0.78 2.66 0.22
C LYS A 40 0.32 1.35 -0.45
N LEU A 41 -0.87 1.32 -1.08
CA LEU A 41 -1.37 0.17 -1.86
C LEU A 41 -0.43 -0.24 -3.00
N GLN A 42 0.19 0.74 -3.67
CA GLN A 42 1.18 0.48 -4.70
C GLN A 42 2.48 -0.12 -4.15
N ARG A 43 2.93 0.31 -2.95
CA ARG A 43 4.13 -0.23 -2.29
C ARG A 43 3.92 -1.67 -1.83
N GLU A 44 2.75 -1.96 -1.25
CA GLU A 44 2.36 -3.32 -0.85
C GLU A 44 2.15 -4.23 -2.07
N GLY A 45 2.02 -3.66 -3.28
CA GLY A 45 1.91 -4.43 -4.51
C GLY A 45 0.51 -4.99 -4.76
N VAL A 46 -0.49 -4.58 -3.97
CA VAL A 46 -1.88 -5.06 -4.06
C VAL A 46 -2.44 -4.95 -5.47
N TYR A 47 -2.26 -3.80 -6.14
CA TYR A 47 -2.74 -3.63 -7.52
C TYR A 47 -2.04 -4.56 -8.53
N ARG A 48 -0.75 -4.85 -8.30
CA ARG A 48 0.01 -5.76 -9.17
C ARG A 48 -0.49 -7.18 -8.98
N GLU A 49 -0.74 -7.58 -7.74
CA GLU A 49 -1.30 -8.88 -7.40
C GLU A 49 -2.73 -9.05 -7.92
N MET A 50 -3.58 -8.04 -7.74
CA MET A 50 -4.93 -8.00 -8.31
C MET A 50 -4.91 -8.19 -9.83
N LYS A 51 -3.95 -7.60 -10.55
CA LYS A 51 -3.81 -7.78 -12.01
C LYS A 51 -3.33 -9.19 -12.37
N LEU A 52 -2.37 -9.72 -11.61
CA LEU A 52 -1.79 -11.05 -11.83
C LEU A 52 -2.79 -12.18 -11.57
N ARG A 53 -3.70 -12.01 -10.62
CA ARG A 53 -4.67 -13.02 -10.19
C ARG A 53 -6.01 -12.97 -10.93
N ARG A 54 -6.19 -12.09 -11.94
CA ARG A 54 -7.47 -11.98 -12.69
C ARG A 54 -7.82 -13.25 -13.46
N HIS A 55 -6.81 -13.99 -13.91
CA HIS A 55 -6.98 -15.19 -14.72
C HIS A 55 -6.04 -16.28 -14.19
N TYR A 56 -6.44 -17.54 -14.40
CA TYR A 56 -5.58 -18.66 -14.08
C TYR A 56 -4.33 -18.62 -14.96
N GLU A 57 -3.17 -18.75 -14.32
CA GLU A 57 -1.89 -18.90 -15.00
C GLU A 57 -1.36 -20.31 -14.76
N LYS A 58 -0.87 -20.95 -15.81
CA LYS A 58 -0.25 -22.27 -15.69
C LYS A 58 0.98 -22.21 -14.77
N PRO A 59 1.24 -23.23 -13.94
CA PRO A 59 2.37 -23.24 -13.02
C PRO A 59 3.74 -23.04 -13.69
N SER A 60 3.90 -23.50 -14.93
CA SER A 60 5.13 -23.31 -15.72
C SER A 60 5.35 -21.85 -16.11
N GLU A 61 4.32 -21.18 -16.60
CA GLU A 61 4.34 -19.76 -16.97
C GLU A 61 4.60 -18.88 -15.74
N LYS A 62 3.97 -19.22 -14.62
CA LYS A 62 4.19 -18.54 -13.33
C LYS A 62 5.67 -18.56 -12.93
N ARG A 63 6.28 -19.75 -12.98
CA ARG A 63 7.71 -19.94 -12.68
C ARG A 63 8.61 -19.15 -13.63
N ALA A 64 8.31 -19.15 -14.93
CA ALA A 64 9.07 -18.38 -15.92
C ALA A 64 9.02 -16.86 -15.65
N ARG A 65 7.81 -16.35 -15.34
CA ARG A 65 7.61 -14.93 -15.02
C ARG A 65 8.29 -14.52 -13.72
N GLU A 66 8.21 -15.34 -12.67
CA GLU A 66 8.88 -15.08 -11.39
C GLU A 66 10.40 -15.00 -11.55
N ARG A 67 11.00 -15.92 -12.31
CA ARG A 67 12.43 -15.90 -12.66
C ARG A 67 12.81 -14.62 -13.41
N ALA A 68 12.06 -14.27 -14.45
CA ALA A 68 12.29 -13.03 -15.20
C ALA A 68 12.15 -11.77 -14.32
N ALA A 69 11.17 -11.74 -13.40
CA ALA A 69 10.97 -10.64 -12.48
C ALA A 69 12.09 -10.54 -11.42
N ALA A 70 12.65 -11.66 -10.96
CA ALA A 70 13.79 -11.68 -10.06
C ALA A 70 15.04 -11.09 -10.73
N VAL A 71 15.36 -11.51 -11.95
CA VAL A 71 16.50 -10.96 -12.73
C VAL A 71 16.33 -9.46 -12.97
N ARG A 72 15.13 -9.01 -13.36
CA ARG A 72 14.85 -7.56 -13.53
C ARG A 72 15.01 -6.77 -12.23
N ARG A 73 14.60 -7.33 -11.09
CA ARG A 73 14.76 -6.69 -9.78
C ARG A 73 16.24 -6.59 -9.39
N ALA A 74 17.02 -7.64 -9.60
CA ALA A 74 18.45 -7.65 -9.32
C ALA A 74 19.19 -6.58 -10.13
N ARG A 75 18.97 -6.53 -11.45
CA ARG A 75 19.57 -5.50 -12.34
C ARG A 75 19.18 -4.08 -11.94
N LYS A 76 17.92 -3.86 -11.53
CA LYS A 76 17.46 -2.55 -11.06
C LYS A 76 18.13 -2.15 -9.74
N LEU A 77 18.35 -3.09 -8.83
CA LEU A 77 19.01 -2.84 -7.55
C LEU A 77 20.48 -2.49 -7.77
N GLU A 78 21.17 -3.25 -8.62
CA GLU A 78 22.57 -3.02 -8.99
C GLU A 78 22.74 -1.63 -9.62
N ARG A 79 21.91 -1.27 -10.60
CA ARG A 79 21.93 0.08 -11.19
C ARG A 79 21.76 1.18 -10.14
N LYS A 80 20.82 1.01 -9.21
CA LYS A 80 20.60 1.97 -8.11
C LYS A 80 21.76 2.06 -7.12
N ARG A 81 22.55 0.98 -6.95
CA ARG A 81 23.76 1.01 -6.12
C ARG A 81 24.86 1.82 -6.81
N LEU A 82 25.11 1.54 -8.08
CA LEU A 82 26.09 2.28 -8.89
C LEU A 82 25.77 3.78 -8.97
N GLU A 83 24.49 4.15 -9.12
CA GLU A 83 24.02 5.55 -9.09
C GLU A 83 24.25 6.25 -7.73
N ARG A 84 24.33 5.49 -6.63
CA ARG A 84 24.53 6.02 -5.27
C ARG A 84 26.01 6.09 -4.90
N ASP A 85 26.77 5.06 -5.24
CA ASP A 85 28.19 4.92 -4.89
C ASP A 85 29.09 5.76 -5.81
N GLY A 86 28.55 6.30 -6.92
CA GLY A 86 29.22 7.25 -7.82
C GLY A 86 29.05 8.73 -7.45
N SER A 87 28.86 9.06 -6.16
CA SER A 87 28.83 10.43 -5.62
C SER A 87 30.10 10.73 -4.84
#